data_AF-A0A8C1FXI2-F1
#
_entry.id   AF-A0A8C1FXI2-F1
#
_cell.length_a   1.000
_cell.length_b   1.000
_cell.length_c   1.000
_cell.angle_alpha   90.00
_cell.angle_beta   90.00
_cell.angle_gamma   90.00
#
_symmetry.space_group_name_H-M   'P 1'
#
loop_
_entity.id
_entity.type
_entity.pdbx_description
1 polymer ?
#
loop_
_entity_poly.entity_id
_entity_poly.type
_entity_poly.pdbx_seq_one_letter_code
_entity_poly.pdbx_strand_id
1 'polypeptide(L)'
;MKCDVVIYDITQNADQIDEAQWAVSALYEEMDQFSGPKMFILVSTIMTWTMTKPADKDNPEIPFTEEHYRRRKAHPNFHDHIGLEKLVVKLGKTFSTYVVASGLQYGMGEHIFHLFFKMSWLGEVSQVPIFGDGSNIIPTIHINDLAGIIQNIIDHKPKSQYFVAVDDSKNTMEDIIKAVTLVLGPGKTQNVSKEEIYLTRDLMQTDIDSLLVNLCIEATYLKENFNIQWVSETGMVENIEQITEEYKQTRGLLPLRICILGPPAVGKSTIAERICKHYKLHHVKLKETITETLENLVSVESCVGMEDEENDQSEAQEFLDTLKENMNQNGGRLDDQYVIRIMRDKLRTKPCMNQGFVLDGFPKTYEQAKELFTGDEEPEDLQSKHEKKIIPEFVFFVDATDVFLKTRVLNLPETAVEGTSYTPEQFLRRLANFRERNVEDETLLNYFEDLEIHPEHLGNVKGITSNDDSEYLLIIEKVCKKVGKPKNYGIVLEEVEEGERRQAEQQLKERAAQRAEAERREEEEAQQRDKCWGEWNQQLVEVRRQEHDLLESQSELLRNYLMKDVMPTLTQGLIECCRIRPDDPIDFLAEYLLKNNPEG
;
A
#
# COMPACT_ATOMS: atom_id res chain seq x y z
N MET A 1 13.22 26.96 -9.61
CA MET A 1 12.43 26.25 -8.55
C MET A 1 12.45 27.02 -7.24
N LYS A 2 11.29 27.21 -6.59
CA LYS A 2 11.17 27.80 -5.24
C LYS A 2 11.47 26.84 -4.07
N CYS A 3 11.50 25.53 -4.34
CA CYS A 3 11.77 24.52 -3.31
C CYS A 3 13.27 24.36 -3.09
N ASP A 4 13.67 24.30 -1.82
CA ASP A 4 15.07 24.14 -1.39
C ASP A 4 15.47 22.68 -1.20
N VAL A 5 14.51 21.79 -0.99
CA VAL A 5 14.72 20.34 -0.83
C VAL A 5 13.85 19.59 -1.84
N VAL A 6 14.45 18.60 -2.50
CA VAL A 6 13.77 17.68 -3.42
C VAL A 6 13.99 16.26 -2.90
N ILE A 7 12.90 15.54 -2.68
CA ILE A 7 12.91 14.15 -2.21
C ILE A 7 12.30 13.28 -3.32
N TYR A 8 13.04 12.27 -3.76
CA TYR A 8 12.56 11.27 -4.71
C TYR A 8 12.56 9.88 -4.05
N ASP A 9 11.42 9.21 -4.09
CA ASP A 9 11.27 7.83 -3.67
C ASP A 9 11.27 6.92 -4.91
N ILE A 10 12.17 5.94 -4.92
CA ILE A 10 12.29 4.93 -5.99
C ILE A 10 11.94 3.53 -5.50
N THR A 11 11.39 3.38 -4.29
CA THR A 11 11.08 2.07 -3.69
C THR A 11 9.82 1.44 -4.28
N GLN A 12 8.91 2.24 -4.84
CA GLN A 12 7.58 1.78 -5.26
C GLN A 12 7.42 1.58 -6.76
N ASN A 13 7.97 2.48 -7.59
CA ASN A 13 7.78 2.43 -9.05
C ASN A 13 9.11 2.46 -9.80
N ALA A 14 9.27 1.55 -10.77
CA ALA A 14 10.47 1.46 -11.61
C ALA A 14 10.68 2.72 -12.46
N ASP A 15 9.61 3.36 -12.95
CA ASP A 15 9.72 4.55 -13.81
C ASP A 15 10.19 5.81 -13.04
N GLN A 16 10.10 5.80 -11.70
CA GLN A 16 10.64 6.89 -10.88
C GLN A 16 12.17 6.91 -10.89
N ILE A 17 12.83 5.81 -11.30
CA ILE A 17 14.28 5.74 -11.39
C ILE A 17 14.79 6.67 -12.49
N ASP A 18 14.20 6.59 -13.69
CA ASP A 18 14.59 7.43 -14.83
C ASP A 18 14.28 8.90 -14.57
N GLU A 19 13.12 9.18 -13.95
CA GLU A 19 12.75 10.54 -13.55
C GLU A 19 13.70 11.10 -12.50
N ALA A 20 14.03 10.32 -11.47
CA ALA A 20 14.98 10.73 -10.44
C ALA A 20 16.38 10.93 -11.03
N GLN A 21 16.82 10.07 -11.95
CA GLN A 21 18.09 10.23 -12.64
C GLN A 21 18.15 11.55 -13.41
N TRP A 22 17.11 11.84 -14.20
CA TRP A 22 17.00 13.09 -14.93
C TRP A 22 16.96 14.29 -14.00
N ALA A 23 16.16 14.24 -12.93
CA ALA A 23 16.00 15.34 -11.98
C ALA A 23 17.32 15.69 -11.28
N VAL A 24 18.10 14.69 -10.86
CA VAL A 24 19.41 14.92 -10.25
C VAL A 24 20.39 15.54 -11.22
N SER A 25 20.43 15.03 -12.46
CA SER A 25 21.32 15.57 -13.51
C SER A 25 20.96 17.01 -13.86
N ALA A 26 19.67 17.32 -14.02
CA ALA A 26 19.20 18.67 -14.31
C ALA A 26 19.51 19.65 -13.15
N LEU A 27 19.27 19.23 -11.91
CA LEU A 27 19.62 20.03 -10.72
C LEU A 27 21.12 20.28 -10.61
N TYR A 28 21.94 19.32 -11.05
CA TYR A 28 23.38 19.49 -11.08
C TYR A 28 23.84 20.48 -12.16
N GLU A 29 23.25 20.42 -13.36
CA GLU A 29 23.57 21.32 -14.47
C GLU A 29 23.16 22.77 -14.20
N GLU A 30 22.03 22.98 -13.53
CA GLU A 30 21.52 24.31 -13.18
C GLU A 30 22.08 24.85 -11.84
N MET A 31 23.05 24.17 -11.22
CA MET A 31 23.56 24.52 -9.89
C MET A 31 24.01 25.98 -9.76
N ASP A 32 24.63 26.54 -10.81
CA ASP A 32 25.13 27.92 -10.84
C ASP A 32 24.02 28.98 -11.03
N GLN A 33 22.82 28.56 -11.44
CA GLN A 33 21.69 29.46 -11.70
C GLN A 33 20.80 29.65 -10.47
N PHE A 34 20.99 28.85 -9.42
CA PHE A 34 20.16 28.91 -8.23
C PHE A 34 20.57 30.03 -7.27
N SER A 35 19.58 30.72 -6.73
CA SER A 35 19.76 31.79 -5.75
C SER A 35 20.15 31.30 -4.34
N GLY A 36 20.14 29.98 -4.09
CA GLY A 36 20.42 29.39 -2.78
C GLY A 36 20.78 27.90 -2.85
N PRO A 37 21.35 27.34 -1.77
CA PRO A 37 21.78 25.94 -1.72
C PRO A 37 20.57 25.01 -1.75
N LYS A 38 20.53 24.12 -2.74
CA LYS A 38 19.49 23.09 -2.86
C LYS A 38 19.99 21.75 -2.35
N MET A 39 19.06 20.93 -1.88
CA MET A 39 19.32 19.58 -1.41
C MET A 39 18.50 18.57 -2.20
N PHE A 40 19.11 17.44 -2.53
CA PHE A 40 18.44 16.30 -3.13
C PHE A 40 18.57 15.06 -2.25
N ILE A 41 17.45 14.40 -1.96
CA ILE A 41 17.43 13.17 -1.15
C ILE A 41 16.78 12.06 -1.99
N LEU A 42 17.53 10.98 -2.20
CA LEU A 42 17.05 9.76 -2.84
C LEU A 42 16.67 8.74 -1.76
N VAL A 43 15.40 8.32 -1.72
CA VAL A 43 14.96 7.16 -0.94
C VAL A 43 15.06 5.93 -1.84
N SER A 44 16.09 5.12 -1.59
CA SER A 44 16.40 3.88 -2.28
C SER A 44 15.99 2.67 -1.45
N THR A 45 16.16 1.46 -2.00
CA THR A 45 15.79 0.19 -1.38
C THR A 45 17.00 -0.62 -0.91
N ILE A 46 16.83 -1.37 0.16
CA ILE A 46 17.83 -2.33 0.65
C ILE A 46 18.08 -3.49 -0.32
N MET A 47 17.24 -3.66 -1.34
CA MET A 47 17.43 -4.67 -2.40
C MET A 47 18.78 -4.53 -3.14
N THR A 48 19.44 -3.38 -3.04
CA THR A 48 20.79 -3.14 -3.56
C THR A 48 21.90 -3.87 -2.77
N TRP A 49 21.55 -4.54 -1.66
CA TRP A 49 22.47 -5.27 -0.77
C TRP A 49 22.28 -6.79 -0.75
N THR A 50 21.21 -7.31 -1.33
CA THR A 50 20.76 -8.71 -1.16
C THR A 50 21.74 -9.79 -1.59
N MET A 51 22.58 -9.54 -2.60
CA MET A 51 23.59 -10.50 -3.09
C MET A 51 24.98 -10.25 -2.51
N THR A 52 25.08 -9.36 -1.51
CA THR A 52 26.34 -9.05 -0.83
C THR A 52 26.76 -10.25 0.01
N LYS A 53 28.01 -10.69 -0.17
CA LYS A 53 28.55 -11.76 0.67
C LYS A 53 28.59 -11.28 2.12
N PRO A 54 28.23 -12.13 3.11
CA PRO A 54 28.28 -11.77 4.52
C PRO A 54 29.65 -11.19 4.89
N ALA A 55 29.64 -10.22 5.80
CA ALA A 55 30.84 -9.47 6.21
C ALA A 55 31.95 -10.40 6.72
N ASP A 56 31.55 -11.51 7.35
CA ASP A 56 32.40 -12.62 7.74
C ASP A 56 31.86 -13.94 7.16
N LYS A 57 32.75 -14.82 6.68
CA LYS A 57 32.37 -16.14 6.15
C LYS A 57 32.10 -17.15 7.25
N ASP A 58 32.63 -16.91 8.44
CA ASP A 58 32.53 -17.83 9.57
C ASP A 58 31.37 -17.46 10.51
N ASN A 59 30.87 -16.21 10.46
CA ASN A 59 29.73 -15.72 11.24
C ASN A 59 28.75 -14.88 10.37
N PRO A 60 27.73 -15.51 9.75
CA PRO A 60 26.76 -14.82 8.88
C PRO A 60 25.78 -13.90 9.65
N GLU A 61 25.78 -13.92 10.98
CA GLU A 61 24.90 -13.10 11.83
C GLU A 61 25.41 -11.66 12.05
N ILE A 62 26.66 -11.36 11.66
CA ILE A 62 27.20 -10.01 11.81
C ILE A 62 26.44 -9.06 10.88
N PRO A 63 25.76 -8.02 11.43
CA PRO A 63 24.98 -7.10 10.61
C PRO A 63 25.89 -6.29 9.70
N PHE A 64 25.43 -6.00 8.48
CA PHE A 64 26.09 -5.01 7.66
C PHE A 64 25.86 -3.61 8.21
N THR A 65 26.90 -2.78 8.16
CA THR A 65 26.83 -1.35 8.47
C THR A 65 26.99 -0.52 7.20
N GLU A 66 26.65 0.76 7.29
CA GLU A 66 26.75 1.72 6.18
C GLU A 66 28.17 1.81 5.60
N GLU A 67 29.21 1.54 6.39
CA GLU A 67 30.60 1.54 5.93
C GLU A 67 30.88 0.49 4.84
N HIS A 68 30.07 -0.56 4.77
CA HIS A 68 30.21 -1.64 3.79
C HIS A 68 29.54 -1.33 2.45
N TYR A 69 28.95 -0.14 2.26
CA TYR A 69 28.19 0.20 1.05
C TYR A 69 29.00 0.04 -0.24
N ARG A 70 30.33 0.20 -0.19
CA ARG A 70 31.21 0.04 -1.36
C ARG A 70 31.37 -1.40 -1.85
N ARG A 71 31.06 -2.39 -1.00
CA ARG A 71 31.18 -3.82 -1.30
C ARG A 71 29.83 -4.46 -1.70
N ARG A 72 28.74 -3.67 -1.69
CA ARG A 72 27.38 -4.17 -1.91
C ARG A 72 27.18 -4.76 -3.31
N LYS A 73 26.33 -5.77 -3.39
CA LYS A 73 25.84 -6.36 -4.64
C LYS A 73 24.32 -6.41 -4.62
N ALA A 74 23.73 -5.79 -5.63
CA ALA A 74 22.29 -5.74 -5.83
C ALA A 74 21.75 -7.06 -6.40
N HIS A 75 20.47 -7.30 -6.16
CA HIS A 75 19.70 -8.30 -6.89
C HIS A 75 19.70 -7.98 -8.40
N PRO A 76 19.66 -8.97 -9.31
CA PRO A 76 19.65 -8.72 -10.76
C PRO A 76 18.56 -7.76 -11.22
N ASN A 77 17.38 -7.81 -10.59
CA ASN A 77 16.24 -6.92 -10.91
C ASN A 77 16.43 -5.47 -10.41
N PHE A 78 17.46 -5.19 -9.60
CA PHE A 78 17.69 -3.88 -8.97
C PHE A 78 19.01 -3.23 -9.42
N HIS A 79 19.49 -3.55 -10.63
CA HIS A 79 20.72 -2.97 -11.17
C HIS A 79 20.62 -1.46 -11.44
N ASP A 80 19.44 -1.00 -11.84
CA ASP A 80 19.21 0.41 -12.16
C ASP A 80 19.19 1.26 -10.90
N HIS A 81 18.60 0.75 -9.80
CA HIS A 81 18.63 1.39 -8.49
C HIS A 81 20.07 1.64 -8.00
N ILE A 82 20.95 0.63 -8.06
CA ILE A 82 22.35 0.80 -7.66
C ILE A 82 23.12 1.74 -8.61
N GLY A 83 22.75 1.80 -9.89
CA GLY A 83 23.28 2.75 -10.86
C GLY A 83 22.97 4.20 -10.44
N LEU A 84 21.71 4.47 -10.14
CA LEU A 84 21.25 5.78 -9.69
C LEU A 84 21.87 6.18 -8.35
N GLU A 85 21.91 5.29 -7.35
CA GLU A 85 22.57 5.57 -6.06
C GLU A 85 24.03 6.01 -6.24
N LYS A 86 24.78 5.35 -7.14
CA LYS A 86 26.18 5.70 -7.43
C LYS A 86 26.28 7.07 -8.10
N LEU A 87 25.34 7.41 -8.97
CA LEU A 87 25.27 8.72 -9.62
C LEU A 87 25.03 9.81 -8.56
N VAL A 88 24.05 9.62 -7.68
CA VAL A 88 23.73 10.57 -6.60
C VAL A 88 24.94 10.77 -5.68
N VAL A 89 25.55 9.70 -5.17
CA VAL A 89 26.76 9.80 -4.32
C VAL A 89 27.93 10.46 -5.05
N LYS A 90 28.08 10.26 -6.37
CA LYS A 90 29.13 10.91 -7.15
C LYS A 90 28.92 12.43 -7.21
N LEU A 91 27.69 12.87 -7.39
CA LEU A 91 27.30 14.29 -7.45
C LEU A 91 27.29 14.94 -6.06
N GLY A 92 27.12 14.15 -5.00
CA GLY A 92 27.19 14.58 -3.60
C GLY A 92 28.50 15.25 -3.17
N LYS A 93 29.57 15.07 -3.94
CA LYS A 93 30.87 15.72 -3.69
C LYS A 93 30.84 17.22 -3.93
N THR A 94 29.95 17.68 -4.78
CA THR A 94 29.86 19.07 -5.26
C THR A 94 28.50 19.69 -4.93
N PHE A 95 27.43 18.90 -4.94
CA PHE A 95 26.07 19.31 -4.59
C PHE A 95 25.58 18.58 -3.33
N SER A 96 24.65 19.16 -2.56
CA SER A 96 24.13 18.52 -1.35
C SER A 96 23.14 17.39 -1.70
N THR A 97 23.66 16.23 -2.06
CA THR A 97 22.86 15.02 -2.30
C THR A 97 23.02 13.98 -1.19
N TYR A 98 21.92 13.31 -0.86
CA TYR A 98 21.90 12.20 0.08
C TYR A 98 21.15 11.00 -0.51
N VAL A 99 21.61 9.80 -0.16
CA VAL A 99 20.95 8.53 -0.46
C VAL A 99 20.57 7.89 0.86
N VAL A 100 19.30 7.53 1.01
CA VAL A 100 18.75 6.81 2.15
C VAL A 100 18.23 5.48 1.64
N ALA A 101 18.91 4.38 1.95
CA ALA A 101 18.42 3.04 1.63
C ALA A 101 17.46 2.58 2.73
N SER A 102 16.16 2.55 2.44
CA SER A 102 15.14 2.09 3.36
C SER A 102 15.07 0.57 3.39
N GLY A 103 14.82 0.00 4.57
CA GLY A 103 14.27 -1.34 4.72
C GLY A 103 12.87 -1.46 4.10
N LEU A 104 12.25 -2.63 4.27
CA LEU A 104 10.86 -2.80 3.87
C LEU A 104 9.96 -1.93 4.73
N GLN A 105 9.21 -1.05 4.07
CA GLN A 105 8.40 -0.04 4.74
C GLN A 105 7.10 -0.63 5.26
N TYR A 106 6.78 -0.37 6.52
CA TYR A 106 5.51 -0.71 7.17
C TYR A 106 4.93 0.50 7.91
N GLY A 107 3.67 0.42 8.34
CA GLY A 107 2.91 1.52 8.92
C GLY A 107 1.79 2.04 8.02
N MET A 108 0.79 2.67 8.63
CA MET A 108 -0.41 3.27 8.01
C MET A 108 -1.34 2.27 7.27
N GLY A 109 -0.94 1.61 6.18
CA GLY A 109 -1.87 0.92 5.26
C GLY A 109 -1.32 -0.33 4.55
N GLU A 110 -0.47 -1.04 5.29
CA GLU A 110 0.82 -1.64 4.96
C GLU A 110 0.99 -2.37 3.63
N HIS A 111 1.91 -1.86 2.82
CA HIS A 111 2.36 -2.25 1.48
C HIS A 111 2.55 -3.76 1.22
N ILE A 112 3.78 -4.26 1.40
CA ILE A 112 4.18 -5.64 1.03
C ILE A 112 3.53 -6.65 1.99
N PHE A 113 3.31 -6.25 3.25
CA PHE A 113 2.65 -7.08 4.26
C PHE A 113 1.12 -7.07 4.13
N HIS A 114 0.54 -6.28 3.22
CA HIS A 114 -0.91 -6.13 3.03
C HIS A 114 -1.61 -7.48 2.89
N LEU A 115 -0.99 -8.38 2.12
CA LEU A 115 -1.53 -9.71 1.87
C LEU A 115 -1.81 -10.46 3.17
N PHE A 116 -0.83 -10.49 4.09
CA PHE A 116 -0.97 -11.21 5.35
C PHE A 116 -1.99 -10.56 6.27
N PHE A 117 -2.05 -9.22 6.30
CA PHE A 117 -3.08 -8.49 7.05
C PHE A 117 -4.48 -8.74 6.49
N LYS A 118 -4.65 -8.71 5.17
CA LYS A 118 -5.93 -8.98 4.48
C LYS A 118 -6.40 -10.41 4.73
N MET A 119 -5.52 -11.40 4.54
CA MET A 119 -5.84 -12.81 4.79
C MET A 119 -6.22 -13.05 6.26
N SER A 120 -5.45 -12.47 7.19
CA SER A 120 -5.73 -12.57 8.63
C SER A 120 -7.04 -11.88 9.01
N TRP A 121 -7.33 -10.72 8.40
CA TRP A 121 -8.56 -9.98 8.65
C TRP A 121 -9.81 -10.70 8.15
N LEU A 122 -9.75 -11.25 6.93
CA LEU A 122 -10.88 -11.95 6.32
C LEU A 122 -11.21 -13.24 7.07
N GLY A 123 -10.20 -13.93 7.62
CA GLY A 123 -10.37 -15.16 8.37
C GLY A 123 -10.87 -16.33 7.51
N GLU A 124 -10.81 -16.22 6.18
CA GLU A 124 -11.20 -17.27 5.23
C GLU A 124 -10.24 -18.47 5.28
N VAL A 125 -9.01 -18.25 5.72
CA VAL A 125 -7.97 -19.27 5.81
C VAL A 125 -7.73 -19.63 7.28
N SER A 126 -7.84 -20.92 7.60
CA SER A 126 -7.60 -21.42 8.96
C SER A 126 -6.13 -21.32 9.39
N GLN A 127 -5.20 -21.26 8.43
CA GLN A 127 -3.76 -21.15 8.66
C GLN A 127 -3.16 -20.18 7.63
N VAL A 128 -2.45 -19.15 8.10
CA VAL A 128 -1.83 -18.17 7.18
C VAL A 128 -0.53 -18.75 6.62
N PRO A 129 -0.31 -18.69 5.28
CA PRO A 129 0.88 -19.26 4.67
C PRO A 129 2.13 -18.42 4.97
N ILE A 130 3.18 -19.07 5.46
CA ILE A 130 4.54 -18.56 5.53
C ILE A 130 5.29 -19.15 4.35
N PHE A 131 5.93 -18.29 3.56
CA PHE A 131 6.57 -18.73 2.35
C PHE A 131 8.02 -19.19 2.61
N GLY A 132 8.31 -20.44 2.29
CA GLY A 132 9.59 -21.08 2.57
C GLY A 132 9.72 -21.52 4.03
N ASP A 133 10.94 -21.42 4.57
CA ASP A 133 11.27 -21.88 5.92
C ASP A 133 11.03 -20.80 7.00
N GLY A 134 10.67 -19.56 6.60
CA GLY A 134 10.38 -18.44 7.52
C GLY A 134 11.58 -17.86 8.29
N SER A 135 12.74 -18.52 8.24
CA SER A 135 13.98 -18.14 8.94
C SER A 135 14.73 -16.94 8.34
N ASN A 136 14.17 -16.30 7.32
CA ASN A 136 14.77 -15.16 6.66
C ASN A 136 14.57 -13.90 7.52
N ILE A 137 15.68 -13.16 7.74
CA ILE A 137 15.66 -11.90 8.48
C ILE A 137 15.30 -10.78 7.51
N ILE A 138 14.21 -10.07 7.81
CA ILE A 138 13.69 -9.01 6.97
C ILE A 138 13.99 -7.65 7.64
N PRO A 139 14.86 -6.82 7.03
CA PRO A 139 15.08 -5.46 7.53
C PRO A 139 13.83 -4.61 7.23
N THR A 140 13.24 -4.05 8.28
CA THR A 140 11.99 -3.28 8.21
C THR A 140 12.19 -1.86 8.72
N ILE A 141 11.31 -0.94 8.31
CA ILE A 141 11.25 0.42 8.85
C ILE A 141 9.84 0.98 8.84
N HIS A 142 9.45 1.65 9.91
CA HIS A 142 8.18 2.36 9.98
C HIS A 142 8.19 3.66 9.15
N ILE A 143 7.11 3.97 8.42
CA ILE A 143 7.03 5.15 7.52
C ILE A 143 7.27 6.46 8.27
N ASN A 144 6.74 6.62 9.49
CA ASN A 144 6.96 7.84 10.27
C ASN A 144 8.42 7.97 10.72
N ASP A 145 9.09 6.86 11.00
CA ASP A 145 10.50 6.86 11.41
C ASP A 145 11.40 7.18 10.21
N LEU A 146 11.09 6.64 9.03
CA LEU A 146 11.73 7.02 7.77
C LEU A 146 11.58 8.53 7.50
N ALA A 147 10.39 9.09 7.69
CA ALA A 147 10.15 10.52 7.55
C ALA A 147 10.96 11.33 8.57
N GLY A 148 11.05 10.87 9.82
CA GLY A 148 11.88 11.47 10.86
C GLY A 148 13.37 11.46 10.52
N ILE A 149 13.88 10.37 9.93
CA ILE A 149 15.27 10.28 9.45
C ILE A 149 15.52 11.30 8.34
N ILE A 150 14.62 11.39 7.37
CA ILE A 150 14.73 12.34 6.25
C ILE A 150 14.72 13.77 6.78
N GLN A 151 13.84 14.10 7.73
CA GLN A 151 13.80 15.42 8.36
C GLN A 151 15.12 15.75 9.06
N ASN A 152 15.68 14.81 9.82
CA ASN A 152 16.97 15.01 10.49
C ASN A 152 18.14 15.23 9.51
N ILE A 153 18.13 14.55 8.36
CA ILE A 153 19.13 14.77 7.31
C ILE A 153 19.01 16.20 6.74
N ILE A 154 17.78 16.69 6.56
CA ILE A 154 17.51 18.05 6.08
C ILE A 154 18.04 19.10 7.05
N ASP A 155 17.80 18.90 8.36
CA ASP A 155 18.14 19.85 9.41
C ASP A 155 19.65 19.88 9.71
N HIS A 156 20.27 18.71 9.83
CA HIS A 156 21.67 18.60 10.26
C HIS A 156 22.70 18.64 9.12
N LYS A 157 22.28 18.37 7.88
CA LYS A 157 23.16 18.36 6.68
C LYS A 157 24.47 17.59 6.93
N PRO A 158 24.39 16.29 7.21
CA PRO A 158 25.56 15.47 7.55
C PRO A 158 26.59 15.44 6.42
N LYS A 159 27.85 15.11 6.77
CA LYS A 159 28.95 14.95 5.80
C LYS A 159 28.87 13.63 5.03
N SER A 160 28.30 12.60 5.64
CA SER A 160 28.04 11.32 5.00
C SER A 160 26.90 11.48 3.98
N GLN A 161 27.02 10.82 2.83
CA GLN A 161 26.07 10.95 1.72
C GLN A 161 25.17 9.72 1.55
N TYR A 162 25.45 8.65 2.28
CA TYR A 162 24.75 7.38 2.16
C TYR A 162 24.34 6.92 3.57
N PHE A 163 23.06 6.69 3.76
CA PHE A 163 22.45 6.25 5.00
C PHE A 163 21.63 4.98 4.77
N VAL A 164 21.50 4.17 5.80
CA VAL A 164 20.59 3.02 5.81
C VAL A 164 19.56 3.26 6.90
N ALA A 165 18.29 3.15 6.53
CA ALA A 165 17.16 3.40 7.41
C ALA A 165 16.43 2.07 7.65
N VAL A 166 16.74 1.44 8.80
CA VAL A 166 16.20 0.16 9.27
C VAL A 166 16.03 0.26 10.78
N ASP A 167 14.99 -0.37 11.31
CA ASP A 167 14.75 -0.46 12.75
C ASP A 167 15.74 -1.41 13.43
N ASP A 168 15.74 -1.45 14.77
CA ASP A 168 16.66 -2.31 15.53
C ASP A 168 16.23 -3.76 15.60
N SER A 169 15.05 -4.05 15.08
CA SER A 169 14.48 -5.38 15.10
C SER A 169 15.15 -6.29 14.07
N LYS A 170 15.59 -7.46 14.53
CA LYS A 170 16.13 -8.55 13.70
C LYS A 170 15.11 -9.66 13.58
N ASN A 171 13.87 -9.28 13.30
CA ASN A 171 12.75 -10.20 13.27
C ASN A 171 12.82 -11.09 12.03
N THR A 172 12.47 -12.36 12.21
CA THR A 172 12.30 -13.29 11.09
C THR A 172 10.94 -13.07 10.43
N MET A 173 10.80 -13.51 9.18
CA MET A 173 9.49 -13.50 8.50
C MET A 173 8.43 -14.28 9.28
N GLU A 174 8.83 -15.40 9.86
CA GLU A 174 7.95 -16.21 10.72
C GLU A 174 7.46 -15.43 11.94
N ASP A 175 8.34 -14.72 12.64
CA ASP A 175 7.97 -13.92 13.82
C ASP A 175 7.00 -12.80 13.45
N ILE A 176 7.24 -12.11 12.33
CA ILE A 176 6.36 -11.05 11.84
C ILE A 176 4.96 -11.62 11.53
N ILE A 177 4.88 -12.72 10.78
CA ILE A 177 3.59 -13.32 10.40
C ILE A 177 2.87 -13.89 11.62
N LYS A 178 3.59 -14.51 12.56
CA LYS A 178 3.02 -14.96 13.83
C LYS A 178 2.46 -13.80 14.65
N ALA A 179 3.17 -12.68 14.74
CA ALA A 179 2.67 -11.49 15.42
C ALA A 179 1.37 -10.96 14.79
N VAL A 180 1.35 -10.83 13.46
CA VAL A 180 0.16 -10.40 12.71
C VAL A 180 -1.01 -11.35 12.93
N THR A 181 -0.78 -12.66 12.81
CA THR A 181 -1.84 -13.66 12.98
C THR A 181 -2.35 -13.77 14.40
N LEU A 182 -1.54 -13.49 15.42
CA LEU A 182 -1.95 -13.48 16.81
C LEU A 182 -2.87 -12.29 17.12
N VAL A 183 -2.59 -11.13 16.52
CA VAL A 183 -3.40 -9.92 16.72
C VAL A 183 -4.68 -9.96 15.88
N LEU A 184 -4.55 -10.20 14.57
CA LEU A 184 -5.64 -10.09 13.59
C LEU A 184 -6.29 -11.42 13.21
N GLY A 185 -5.53 -12.50 13.21
CA GLY A 185 -5.94 -13.77 12.61
C GLY A 185 -6.30 -14.88 13.60
N PRO A 186 -6.35 -16.14 13.13
CA PRO A 186 -6.62 -17.32 13.95
C PRO A 186 -5.42 -17.79 14.79
N GLY A 187 -4.27 -17.09 14.74
CA GLY A 187 -3.04 -17.45 15.47
C GLY A 187 -2.30 -18.69 14.93
N LYS A 188 -2.77 -19.31 13.85
CA LYS A 188 -2.14 -20.49 13.24
C LYS A 188 -1.46 -20.14 11.92
N THR A 189 -0.24 -20.65 11.73
CA THR A 189 0.58 -20.44 10.53
C THR A 189 0.99 -21.77 9.91
N GLN A 190 1.17 -21.79 8.59
CA GLN A 190 1.61 -22.98 7.86
C GLN A 190 2.78 -22.63 6.94
N ASN A 191 3.85 -23.43 6.97
CA ASN A 191 4.95 -23.27 6.02
C ASN A 191 4.56 -23.85 4.66
N VAL A 192 4.78 -23.06 3.63
CA VAL A 192 4.38 -23.33 2.25
C VAL A 192 5.60 -23.24 1.34
N SER A 193 5.61 -24.02 0.25
CA SER A 193 6.74 -24.01 -0.69
C SER A 193 6.95 -22.62 -1.33
N LYS A 194 8.20 -22.27 -1.66
CA LYS A 194 8.53 -20.98 -2.32
C LYS A 194 7.87 -20.82 -3.69
N GLU A 195 7.41 -21.91 -4.29
CA GLU A 195 6.77 -21.93 -5.61
C GLU A 195 5.32 -21.48 -5.56
N GLU A 196 4.64 -21.65 -4.42
CA GLU A 196 3.24 -21.26 -4.24
C GLU A 196 3.08 -19.74 -4.10
N ILE A 197 4.14 -19.00 -3.79
CA ILE A 197 4.12 -17.53 -3.81
C ILE A 197 3.70 -17.03 -5.20
N TYR A 198 4.19 -17.67 -6.26
CA TYR A 198 3.89 -17.29 -7.65
C TYR A 198 2.45 -17.59 -8.07
N LEU A 199 1.71 -18.41 -7.32
CA LEU A 199 0.29 -18.65 -7.56
C LEU A 199 -0.59 -17.52 -7.00
N THR A 200 -0.04 -16.70 -6.11
CA THR A 200 -0.75 -15.58 -5.48
C THR A 200 -0.82 -14.42 -6.46
N ARG A 201 -2.03 -14.10 -6.94
CA ARG A 201 -2.27 -13.05 -7.95
C ARG A 201 -2.00 -11.63 -7.43
N ASP A 202 -1.98 -11.45 -6.12
CA ASP A 202 -1.91 -10.14 -5.46
C ASP A 202 -0.47 -9.62 -5.29
N LEU A 203 0.57 -10.40 -5.67
CA LEU A 203 1.98 -10.03 -5.48
C LEU A 203 2.71 -9.82 -6.83
N MET A 204 3.47 -8.73 -6.95
CA MET A 204 4.39 -8.54 -8.07
C MET A 204 5.70 -9.27 -7.83
N GLN A 205 6.45 -9.56 -8.91
CA GLN A 205 7.76 -10.23 -8.81
C GLN A 205 8.75 -9.49 -7.88
N THR A 206 8.71 -8.16 -7.87
CA THR A 206 9.52 -7.32 -6.97
C THR A 206 9.16 -7.51 -5.50
N ASP A 207 7.88 -7.72 -5.21
CA ASP A 207 7.38 -7.92 -3.84
C ASP A 207 7.78 -9.31 -3.34
N ILE A 208 7.73 -10.31 -4.21
CA ILE A 208 8.19 -11.68 -3.93
C ILE A 208 9.70 -11.67 -3.63
N ASP A 209 10.50 -11.02 -4.48
CA ASP A 209 11.94 -10.90 -4.28
C ASP A 209 12.26 -10.20 -2.94
N SER A 210 11.45 -9.21 -2.57
CA SER A 210 11.59 -8.45 -1.31
C SER A 210 11.21 -9.27 -0.08
N LEU A 211 10.17 -10.11 -0.16
CA LEU A 211 9.77 -11.02 0.92
C LEU A 211 10.77 -12.16 1.14
N LEU A 212 11.49 -12.57 0.11
CA LEU A 212 12.50 -13.64 0.17
C LEU A 212 13.89 -13.15 0.61
N VAL A 213 14.02 -11.86 0.96
CA VAL A 213 15.27 -11.28 1.45
C VAL A 213 15.66 -11.91 2.78
N ASN A 214 16.93 -12.26 2.89
CA ASN A 214 17.57 -12.64 4.15
C ASN A 214 18.80 -11.74 4.35
N LEU A 215 18.63 -10.65 5.09
CA LEU A 215 19.66 -9.63 5.23
C LEU A 215 19.62 -8.99 6.63
N CYS A 216 20.72 -9.13 7.37
CA CYS A 216 20.91 -8.49 8.66
C CYS A 216 21.69 -7.18 8.45
N ILE A 217 21.06 -6.03 8.69
CA ILE A 217 21.67 -4.70 8.57
C ILE A 217 21.40 -3.91 9.85
N GLU A 218 22.35 -3.07 10.25
CA GLU A 218 22.22 -2.17 11.39
C GLU A 218 22.58 -0.74 11.02
N ALA A 219 21.71 0.21 11.38
CA ALA A 219 21.86 1.64 11.14
C ALA A 219 22.62 2.34 12.27
N THR A 220 23.87 1.94 12.53
CA THR A 220 24.68 2.48 13.64
C THR A 220 24.88 4.00 13.58
N TYR A 221 25.05 4.56 12.38
CA TYR A 221 25.24 6.00 12.20
C TYR A 221 24.04 6.83 12.66
N LEU A 222 22.82 6.34 12.43
CA LEU A 222 21.60 7.06 12.77
C LEU A 222 21.43 7.17 14.28
N LYS A 223 21.68 6.07 15.02
CA LYS A 223 21.58 6.03 16.49
C LYS A 223 22.57 6.96 17.18
N GLU A 224 23.79 7.02 16.66
CA GLU A 224 24.87 7.77 17.30
C GLU A 224 24.80 9.27 17.00
N ASN A 225 24.27 9.66 15.83
CA ASN A 225 24.36 11.04 15.34
C ASN A 225 23.03 11.80 15.28
N PHE A 226 21.88 11.13 15.33
CA PHE A 226 20.56 11.78 15.27
C PHE A 226 19.75 11.55 16.55
N ASN A 227 19.01 12.59 16.95
CA ASN A 227 18.07 12.51 18.07
C ASN A 227 16.65 12.30 17.53
N ILE A 228 16.36 11.06 17.12
CA ILE A 228 15.09 10.68 16.50
C ILE A 228 14.10 10.30 17.60
N GLN A 229 12.88 10.83 17.53
CA GLN A 229 11.75 10.31 18.31
C GLN A 229 11.18 9.10 17.57
N TRP A 230 11.72 7.92 17.87
CA TRP A 230 11.26 6.69 17.24
C TRP A 230 9.83 6.35 17.66
N VAL A 231 9.02 6.00 16.67
CA VAL A 231 7.68 5.43 16.85
C VAL A 231 7.78 3.92 17.03
N SER A 232 8.69 3.24 16.31
CA SER A 232 8.84 1.78 16.37
C SER A 232 10.31 1.32 16.35
N GLU A 233 11.12 1.83 17.28
CA GLU A 233 12.55 1.46 17.42
C GLU A 233 12.73 -0.06 17.60
N THR A 234 11.88 -0.68 18.42
CA THR A 234 11.91 -2.12 18.69
C THR A 234 11.28 -2.97 17.57
N GLY A 235 10.78 -2.31 16.52
CA GLY A 235 10.28 -2.89 15.29
C GLY A 235 8.82 -3.36 15.32
N MET A 236 8.47 -4.08 14.26
CA MET A 236 7.07 -4.42 13.93
C MET A 236 6.42 -5.40 14.91
N VAL A 237 7.16 -6.39 15.42
CA VAL A 237 6.60 -7.47 16.26
C VAL A 237 6.12 -6.94 17.62
N GLU A 238 6.89 -6.06 18.25
CA GLU A 238 6.50 -5.49 19.56
C GLU A 238 5.40 -4.42 19.42
N ASN A 239 5.43 -3.64 18.34
CA ASN A 239 4.49 -2.54 18.12
C ASN A 239 3.27 -2.94 17.27
N ILE A 240 3.05 -4.24 17.08
CA ILE A 240 2.03 -4.78 16.18
C ILE A 240 0.61 -4.31 16.51
N GLU A 241 0.31 -4.05 17.79
CA GLU A 241 -1.01 -3.57 18.22
C GLU A 241 -1.28 -2.15 17.70
N GLN A 242 -0.33 -1.24 17.87
CA GLN A 242 -0.43 0.14 17.37
C GLN A 242 -0.52 0.14 15.83
N ILE A 243 0.34 -0.64 15.18
CA ILE A 243 0.36 -0.79 13.73
C ILE A 243 -0.98 -1.30 13.21
N THR A 244 -1.58 -2.27 13.91
CA THR A 244 -2.91 -2.79 13.57
C THR A 244 -4.00 -1.73 13.71
N GLU A 245 -3.91 -0.85 14.71
CA GLU A 245 -4.84 0.28 14.86
C GLU A 245 -4.67 1.31 13.74
N GLU A 246 -3.43 1.66 13.37
CA GLU A 246 -3.13 2.53 12.23
C GLU A 246 -3.65 1.94 10.92
N TYR A 247 -3.44 0.64 10.71
CA TYR A 247 -3.97 -0.10 9.57
C TYR A 247 -5.50 -0.02 9.46
N LYS A 248 -6.19 -0.22 10.59
CA LYS A 248 -7.65 -0.09 10.69
C LYS A 248 -8.11 1.32 10.35
N GLN A 249 -7.42 2.34 10.86
CA GLN A 249 -7.79 3.74 10.64
C GLN A 249 -7.59 4.18 9.19
N THR A 250 -6.43 3.89 8.59
CA THR A 250 -6.10 4.32 7.23
C THR A 250 -6.99 3.69 6.17
N ARG A 251 -7.31 2.40 6.32
CA ARG A 251 -8.21 1.68 5.40
C ARG A 251 -9.69 1.87 5.74
N GLY A 252 -10.00 2.54 6.85
CA GLY A 252 -11.37 2.73 7.33
C GLY A 252 -12.05 1.43 7.76
N LEU A 253 -11.27 0.43 8.17
CA LEU A 253 -11.76 -0.88 8.63
C LEU A 253 -12.25 -0.76 10.07
N LEU A 254 -13.54 -0.51 10.21
CA LEU A 254 -14.19 -0.41 11.51
C LEU A 254 -15.21 -1.55 11.66
N PRO A 255 -15.17 -2.31 12.77
CA PRO A 255 -16.12 -3.39 13.00
C PRO A 255 -17.54 -2.83 13.09
N LEU A 256 -18.44 -3.34 12.26
CA LEU A 256 -19.85 -2.98 12.28
C LEU A 256 -20.63 -3.95 13.16
N ARG A 257 -21.13 -3.45 14.30
CA ARG A 257 -21.85 -4.25 15.28
C ARG A 257 -23.33 -3.89 15.25
N ILE A 258 -24.15 -4.81 14.75
CA ILE A 258 -25.58 -4.58 14.51
C ILE A 258 -26.38 -5.59 15.34
N CYS A 259 -27.41 -5.12 16.04
CA CYS A 259 -28.37 -5.98 16.72
C CYS A 259 -29.76 -5.83 16.10
N ILE A 260 -30.42 -6.94 15.76
CA ILE A 260 -31.77 -6.94 15.19
C ILE A 260 -32.74 -7.57 16.19
N LEU A 261 -33.71 -6.76 16.59
CA LEU A 261 -34.71 -7.07 17.60
C LEU A 261 -36.12 -7.05 17.00
N GLY A 262 -37.06 -7.71 17.69
CA GLY A 262 -38.46 -7.72 17.30
C GLY A 262 -39.18 -9.04 17.61
N PRO A 263 -40.50 -9.14 17.34
CA PRO A 263 -41.30 -10.30 17.70
C PRO A 263 -40.93 -11.56 16.89
N PRO A 264 -41.24 -12.76 17.41
CA PRO A 264 -40.97 -14.02 16.71
C PRO A 264 -41.70 -14.08 15.35
N ALA A 265 -41.10 -14.76 14.35
CA ALA A 265 -41.62 -14.93 12.99
C ALA A 265 -41.73 -13.68 12.08
N VAL A 266 -41.21 -12.51 12.48
CA VAL A 266 -41.17 -11.31 11.62
C VAL A 266 -40.28 -11.46 10.38
N GLY A 267 -39.29 -12.36 10.43
CA GLY A 267 -38.28 -12.50 9.39
C GLY A 267 -36.94 -11.83 9.72
N LYS A 268 -36.65 -11.57 10.99
CA LYS A 268 -35.37 -11.01 11.46
C LYS A 268 -34.16 -11.73 10.87
N SER A 269 -34.16 -13.07 10.87
CA SER A 269 -33.10 -13.89 10.29
C SER A 269 -32.88 -13.62 8.80
N THR A 270 -33.94 -13.36 8.02
CA THR A 270 -33.81 -13.02 6.60
C THR A 270 -33.28 -11.60 6.38
N ILE A 271 -33.63 -10.64 7.26
CA ILE A 271 -33.06 -9.29 7.22
C ILE A 271 -31.58 -9.35 7.62
N ALA A 272 -31.25 -10.08 8.68
CA ALA A 272 -29.88 -10.30 9.15
C ALA A 272 -29.02 -10.91 8.04
N GLU A 273 -29.49 -11.97 7.37
CA GLU A 273 -28.75 -12.63 6.30
C GLU A 273 -28.49 -11.68 5.11
N ARG A 274 -29.47 -10.85 4.73
CA ARG A 274 -29.28 -9.86 3.65
C ARG A 274 -28.28 -8.76 4.05
N ILE A 275 -28.33 -8.28 5.30
CA ILE A 275 -27.36 -7.31 5.82
C ILE A 275 -25.96 -7.93 5.86
N CYS A 276 -25.83 -9.18 6.35
CA CYS A 276 -24.56 -9.90 6.35
C CYS A 276 -23.98 -10.07 4.94
N LYS A 277 -24.80 -10.37 3.93
CA LYS A 277 -24.35 -10.44 2.52
C LYS A 277 -23.89 -9.10 1.98
N HIS A 278 -24.61 -8.02 2.27
CA HIS A 278 -24.29 -6.69 1.77
C HIS A 278 -23.03 -6.10 2.41
N TYR A 279 -22.87 -6.29 3.73
CA TYR A 279 -21.76 -5.74 4.51
C TYR A 279 -20.60 -6.72 4.73
N LYS A 280 -20.73 -7.98 4.28
CA LYS A 280 -19.82 -9.10 4.58
C LYS A 280 -19.52 -9.20 6.08
N LEU A 281 -20.57 -9.40 6.87
CA LEU A 281 -20.51 -9.53 8.33
C LEU A 281 -20.87 -10.94 8.78
N HIS A 282 -20.42 -11.30 9.98
CA HIS A 282 -20.75 -12.58 10.60
C HIS A 282 -22.19 -12.59 11.10
N HIS A 283 -22.99 -13.55 10.64
CA HIS A 283 -24.34 -13.78 11.15
C HIS A 283 -24.28 -14.62 12.42
N VAL A 284 -24.57 -14.01 13.57
CA VAL A 284 -24.57 -14.70 14.87
C VAL A 284 -26.00 -15.11 15.21
N LYS A 285 -26.32 -16.39 14.98
CA LYS A 285 -27.57 -17.01 15.42
C LYS A 285 -27.32 -17.92 16.61
N LEU A 286 -28.15 -17.79 17.65
CA LEU A 286 -28.04 -18.60 18.87
C LEU A 286 -27.90 -20.11 18.61
N LYS A 287 -28.73 -20.68 17.73
CA LYS A 287 -28.70 -22.13 17.45
C LYS A 287 -27.42 -22.57 16.75
N GLU A 288 -26.98 -21.80 15.75
CA GLU A 288 -25.79 -22.12 14.95
C GLU A 288 -24.53 -21.95 15.79
N THR A 289 -24.48 -20.92 16.64
CA THR A 289 -23.38 -20.71 17.57
C THR A 289 -23.27 -21.85 18.57
N ILE A 290 -24.39 -22.31 19.15
CA ILE A 290 -24.37 -23.45 20.08
C ILE A 290 -23.87 -24.71 19.37
N THR A 291 -24.37 -25.03 18.18
CA THR A 291 -23.92 -26.22 17.43
C THR A 291 -22.45 -26.14 17.05
N GLU A 292 -21.99 -24.97 16.60
CA GLU A 292 -20.59 -24.75 16.23
C GLU A 292 -19.67 -24.85 17.45
N THR A 293 -20.06 -24.30 18.61
CA THR A 293 -19.28 -24.47 19.84
C THR A 293 -19.23 -25.93 20.28
N LEU A 294 -20.33 -26.67 20.15
CA LEU A 294 -20.36 -28.10 20.45
C LEU A 294 -19.43 -28.88 19.51
N GLU A 295 -19.48 -28.60 18.21
CA GLU A 295 -18.63 -29.25 17.19
C GLU A 295 -17.15 -28.92 17.40
N ASN A 296 -16.81 -27.67 17.71
CA ASN A 296 -15.42 -27.27 17.98
C ASN A 296 -14.87 -27.99 19.21
N LEU A 297 -15.64 -28.04 20.29
CA LEU A 297 -15.22 -28.71 21.50
C LEU A 297 -15.12 -30.24 21.31
N VAL A 298 -16.00 -30.85 20.52
CA VAL A 298 -15.91 -32.29 20.16
C VAL A 298 -14.73 -32.56 19.20
N SER A 299 -14.38 -31.61 18.35
CA SER A 299 -13.22 -31.74 17.46
C SER A 299 -11.92 -31.77 18.26
N VAL A 300 -11.83 -30.95 19.31
CA VAL A 300 -10.71 -30.97 20.27
C VAL A 300 -10.59 -32.34 20.96
N GLU A 301 -11.72 -32.98 21.30
CA GLU A 301 -11.76 -34.34 21.87
C GLU A 301 -11.20 -35.42 20.91
N SER A 302 -11.30 -35.21 19.59
CA SER A 302 -10.83 -36.16 18.58
C SER A 302 -9.36 -36.01 18.16
N CYS A 303 -8.74 -34.86 18.47
CA CYS A 303 -7.35 -34.56 18.13
C CYS A 303 -6.37 -35.10 19.19
N VAL A 304 -6.28 -36.43 19.30
CA VAL A 304 -5.34 -37.12 20.18
C VAL A 304 -3.91 -37.04 19.58
N GLY A 305 -3.09 -36.06 19.99
CA GLY A 305 -1.63 -36.18 19.81
C GLY A 305 -0.76 -34.94 19.54
N MET A 306 -0.99 -33.76 20.15
CA MET A 306 0.05 -32.71 20.21
C MET A 306 0.25 -32.22 21.65
N GLU A 307 1.52 -32.14 22.07
CA GLU A 307 1.99 -32.27 23.46
C GLU A 307 1.93 -30.99 24.33
N ASP A 308 1.30 -29.89 23.87
CA ASP A 308 1.43 -28.58 24.53
C ASP A 308 0.11 -27.97 25.11
N GLU A 309 -1.04 -28.65 25.04
CA GLU A 309 -2.34 -28.10 25.47
C GLU A 309 -3.08 -28.96 26.53
N GLU A 310 -2.38 -29.71 27.39
CA GLU A 310 -3.03 -30.65 28.33
C GLU A 310 -3.96 -29.99 29.38
N ASN A 311 -3.75 -28.71 29.74
CA ASN A 311 -4.58 -28.02 30.74
C ASN A 311 -5.88 -27.43 30.17
N ASP A 312 -5.84 -26.75 29.01
CA ASP A 312 -7.03 -26.14 28.40
C ASP A 312 -8.00 -27.20 27.84
N GLN A 313 -7.47 -28.38 27.47
CA GLN A 313 -8.26 -29.51 26.99
C GLN A 313 -9.14 -30.14 28.08
N SER A 314 -8.64 -30.20 29.33
CA SER A 314 -9.40 -30.75 30.45
C SER A 314 -10.58 -29.84 30.81
N GLU A 315 -10.38 -28.52 30.82
CA GLU A 315 -11.44 -27.56 31.10
C GLU A 315 -12.50 -27.53 29.99
N ALA A 316 -12.08 -27.61 28.72
CA ALA A 316 -13.00 -27.69 27.58
C ALA A 316 -13.87 -28.95 27.63
N GLN A 317 -13.31 -30.08 28.07
CA GLN A 317 -14.03 -31.34 28.23
C GLN A 317 -15.03 -31.29 29.39
N GLU A 318 -14.64 -30.78 30.55
CA GLU A 318 -15.56 -30.59 31.69
C GLU A 318 -16.70 -29.62 31.36
N PHE A 319 -16.40 -28.57 30.59
CA PHE A 319 -17.40 -27.62 30.10
C PHE A 319 -18.37 -28.27 29.10
N LEU A 320 -17.88 -29.14 28.22
CA LEU A 320 -18.72 -29.92 27.32
C LEU A 320 -19.68 -30.85 28.06
N ASP A 321 -19.17 -31.56 29.04
CA ASP A 321 -19.96 -32.55 29.78
C ASP A 321 -21.04 -31.84 30.62
N THR A 322 -20.70 -30.72 31.25
CA THR A 322 -21.69 -29.88 31.94
C THR A 322 -22.75 -29.29 30.99
N LEU A 323 -22.37 -28.86 29.79
CA LEU A 323 -23.34 -28.41 28.78
C LEU A 323 -24.26 -29.54 28.30
N LYS A 324 -23.71 -30.74 28.03
CA LYS A 324 -24.49 -31.92 27.62
C LYS A 324 -25.44 -32.37 28.72
N GLU A 325 -24.99 -32.39 29.97
CA GLU A 325 -25.83 -32.71 31.14
C GLU A 325 -26.95 -31.70 31.32
N ASN A 326 -26.66 -30.40 31.21
CA ASN A 326 -27.65 -29.34 31.35
C ASN A 326 -28.67 -29.39 30.19
N MET A 327 -28.24 -29.64 28.95
CA MET A 327 -29.15 -29.90 27.83
C MET A 327 -30.05 -31.12 28.07
N ASN A 328 -29.52 -32.20 28.64
CA ASN A 328 -30.29 -33.40 28.94
C ASN A 328 -31.33 -33.17 30.04
N GLN A 329 -31.00 -32.36 31.05
CA GLN A 329 -31.91 -32.03 32.16
C GLN A 329 -33.05 -31.09 31.72
N ASN A 330 -32.78 -30.17 30.81
CA ASN A 330 -33.72 -29.13 30.35
C ASN A 330 -34.45 -29.48 29.04
N GLY A 331 -34.43 -30.75 28.62
CA GLY A 331 -35.16 -31.22 27.43
C GLY A 331 -34.63 -30.61 26.12
N GLY A 332 -33.31 -30.41 26.02
CA GLY A 332 -32.62 -29.87 24.85
C GLY A 332 -32.49 -28.34 24.84
N ARG A 333 -32.63 -27.67 25.99
CA ARG A 333 -32.37 -26.23 26.14
C ARG A 333 -31.25 -25.99 27.14
N LEU A 334 -30.40 -25.00 26.86
CA LEU A 334 -29.37 -24.54 27.78
C LEU A 334 -29.94 -23.44 28.67
N ASP A 335 -29.48 -23.37 29.92
CA ASP A 335 -29.79 -22.24 30.81
C ASP A 335 -29.17 -20.94 30.27
N ASP A 336 -29.80 -19.82 30.60
CA ASP A 336 -29.44 -18.50 30.09
C ASP A 336 -27.97 -18.13 30.40
N GLN A 337 -27.43 -18.54 31.54
CA GLN A 337 -26.03 -18.30 31.94
C GLN A 337 -25.02 -18.94 30.96
N TYR A 338 -25.25 -20.20 30.58
CA TYR A 338 -24.40 -20.90 29.61
C TYR A 338 -24.55 -20.31 28.21
N VAL A 339 -25.76 -19.92 27.83
CA VAL A 339 -26.03 -19.24 26.57
C VAL A 339 -25.29 -17.90 26.49
N ILE A 340 -25.31 -17.10 27.55
CA ILE A 340 -24.60 -15.82 27.62
C ILE A 340 -23.10 -16.04 27.54
N ARG A 341 -22.55 -17.03 28.25
CA ARG A 341 -21.13 -17.39 28.16
C ARG A 341 -20.72 -17.79 26.74
N ILE A 342 -21.44 -18.71 26.11
CA ILE A 342 -21.19 -19.16 24.73
C ILE A 342 -21.28 -17.98 23.74
N MET A 343 -22.29 -17.12 23.89
CA MET A 343 -22.42 -15.93 23.04
C MET A 343 -21.28 -14.93 23.28
N ARG A 344 -20.87 -14.70 24.52
CA ARG A 344 -19.75 -13.82 24.86
C ARG A 344 -18.45 -14.35 24.25
N ASP A 345 -18.20 -15.64 24.34
CA ASP A 345 -17.01 -16.29 23.76
C ASP A 345 -17.03 -16.17 22.23
N LYS A 346 -18.19 -16.39 21.59
CA LYS A 346 -18.34 -16.19 20.14
C LYS A 346 -18.09 -14.74 19.73
N LEU A 347 -18.60 -13.77 20.49
CA LEU A 347 -18.39 -12.34 20.20
C LEU A 347 -16.94 -11.90 20.41
N ARG A 348 -16.20 -12.58 21.31
CA ARG A 348 -14.76 -12.36 21.53
C ARG A 348 -13.88 -12.98 20.44
N THR A 349 -14.42 -13.80 19.55
CA THR A 349 -13.65 -14.34 18.42
C THR A 349 -13.12 -13.23 17.51
N LYS A 350 -11.90 -13.42 17.01
CA LYS A 350 -11.19 -12.44 16.15
C LYS A 350 -11.99 -12.00 14.92
N PRO A 351 -12.70 -12.89 14.18
CA PRO A 351 -13.49 -12.48 13.03
C PRO A 351 -14.64 -11.54 13.40
N CYS A 352 -15.32 -11.78 14.53
CA CYS A 352 -16.41 -10.93 15.02
C CYS A 352 -15.90 -9.58 15.56
N MET A 353 -14.72 -9.58 16.18
CA MET A 353 -14.08 -8.37 16.70
C MET A 353 -13.50 -7.47 15.60
N ASN A 354 -13.00 -8.05 14.51
CA ASN A 354 -12.40 -7.30 13.41
C ASN A 354 -13.45 -6.80 12.43
N GLN A 355 -14.28 -7.68 11.89
CA GLN A 355 -15.26 -7.32 10.84
C GLN A 355 -16.57 -6.77 11.45
N GLY A 356 -16.88 -7.20 12.66
CA GLY A 356 -18.19 -6.98 13.28
C GLY A 356 -19.13 -8.16 13.09
N PHE A 357 -20.36 -8.00 13.58
CA PHE A 357 -21.35 -9.07 13.66
C PHE A 357 -22.77 -8.52 13.56
N VAL A 358 -23.70 -9.39 13.15
CA VAL A 358 -25.14 -9.15 13.21
C VAL A 358 -25.77 -10.15 14.19
N LEU A 359 -26.26 -9.65 15.33
CA LEU A 359 -26.99 -10.45 16.32
C LEU A 359 -28.45 -10.61 15.89
N ASP A 360 -28.90 -11.87 15.77
CA ASP A 360 -30.28 -12.21 15.41
C ASP A 360 -31.13 -12.55 16.64
N GLY A 361 -31.91 -11.58 17.12
CA GLY A 361 -32.95 -11.80 18.11
C GLY A 361 -32.46 -12.22 19.51
N PHE A 362 -31.21 -11.88 19.84
CA PHE A 362 -30.61 -12.02 21.17
C PHE A 362 -29.76 -10.77 21.46
N PRO A 363 -29.74 -10.24 22.70
CA PRO A 363 -30.46 -10.66 23.91
C PRO A 363 -31.99 -10.46 23.84
N LYS A 364 -32.75 -11.05 24.78
CA LYS A 364 -34.22 -10.95 24.83
C LYS A 364 -34.77 -10.24 26.06
N THR A 365 -33.96 -10.10 27.11
CA THR A 365 -34.32 -9.43 28.37
C THR A 365 -33.25 -8.42 28.76
N TYR A 366 -33.64 -7.45 29.58
CA TYR A 366 -32.73 -6.45 30.14
C TYR A 366 -31.55 -7.11 30.88
N GLU A 367 -31.83 -8.09 31.74
CA GLU A 367 -30.81 -8.83 32.51
C GLU A 367 -29.82 -9.56 31.59
N GLN A 368 -30.30 -10.24 30.55
CA GLN A 368 -29.44 -10.91 29.57
C GLN A 368 -28.53 -9.92 28.83
N ALA A 369 -29.05 -8.74 28.50
CA ALA A 369 -28.27 -7.69 27.83
C ALA A 369 -27.19 -7.13 28.76
N LYS A 370 -27.56 -6.83 30.01
CA LYS A 370 -26.63 -6.36 31.04
C LYS A 370 -25.53 -7.37 31.31
N GLU A 371 -25.86 -8.64 31.47
CA GLU A 371 -24.87 -9.69 31.72
C GLU A 371 -23.98 -9.90 30.48
N LEU A 372 -24.54 -9.88 29.27
CA LEU A 372 -23.76 -10.08 28.04
C LEU A 372 -22.76 -8.95 27.76
N PHE A 373 -23.18 -7.69 27.95
CA PHE A 373 -22.43 -6.51 27.50
C PHE A 373 -21.69 -5.75 28.61
N THR A 374 -22.14 -5.84 29.86
CA THR A 374 -21.55 -5.09 30.98
C THR A 374 -20.63 -5.96 31.82
N GLY A 375 -21.00 -7.21 32.16
CA GLY A 375 -20.18 -8.10 33.00
C GLY A 375 -19.93 -7.58 34.42
N ASP A 376 -19.95 -8.44 35.43
CA ASP A 376 -19.91 -8.06 36.86
C ASP A 376 -18.48 -7.81 37.44
N GLU A 377 -17.46 -7.53 36.61
CA GLU A 377 -16.09 -7.34 37.12
C GLU A 377 -15.70 -5.86 37.21
N GLU A 378 -15.37 -5.42 38.43
CA GLU A 378 -14.82 -4.09 38.70
C GLU A 378 -13.55 -3.86 37.87
N PRO A 379 -13.37 -2.66 37.27
CA PRO A 379 -12.33 -2.40 36.30
C PRO A 379 -10.97 -2.17 36.98
N GLU A 380 -10.26 -3.24 37.34
CA GLU A 380 -8.86 -3.14 37.79
C GLU A 380 -7.82 -3.57 36.75
N ASP A 381 -8.19 -4.22 35.63
CA ASP A 381 -7.22 -4.70 34.62
C ASP A 381 -7.48 -4.24 33.17
N LEU A 382 -6.40 -4.31 32.37
CA LEU A 382 -6.31 -3.98 30.92
C LEU A 382 -7.41 -4.63 30.03
N GLN A 383 -8.13 -5.63 30.53
CA GLN A 383 -9.27 -6.29 29.90
C GLN A 383 -10.49 -5.36 29.71
N SER A 384 -10.61 -4.31 30.51
CA SER A 384 -11.68 -3.30 30.46
C SER A 384 -11.78 -2.52 29.12
N LYS A 385 -10.70 -2.50 28.31
CA LYS A 385 -10.75 -1.93 26.93
C LYS A 385 -11.45 -2.84 25.92
N HIS A 386 -11.50 -4.15 26.16
CA HIS A 386 -12.13 -5.11 25.24
C HIS A 386 -13.63 -5.24 25.45
N GLU A 387 -14.13 -4.97 26.65
CA GLU A 387 -15.56 -5.13 26.99
C GLU A 387 -16.43 -4.05 26.34
N LYS A 388 -15.92 -2.82 26.25
CA LYS A 388 -16.54 -1.75 25.44
C LYS A 388 -16.57 -2.06 23.93
N LYS A 389 -15.80 -3.03 23.45
CA LYS A 389 -15.76 -3.43 22.03
C LYS A 389 -16.89 -4.40 21.65
N ILE A 390 -17.63 -4.97 22.60
CA ILE A 390 -18.71 -5.95 22.30
C ILE A 390 -20.08 -5.27 22.13
N ILE A 391 -20.25 -4.05 22.62
CA ILE A 391 -21.54 -3.34 22.59
C ILE A 391 -21.96 -3.00 21.14
N PRO A 392 -23.18 -3.35 20.68
CA PRO A 392 -23.67 -2.99 19.35
C PRO A 392 -23.74 -1.47 19.15
N GLU A 393 -23.33 -0.98 17.98
CA GLU A 393 -23.44 0.46 17.66
C GLU A 393 -24.81 0.79 17.06
N PHE A 394 -25.41 -0.17 16.35
CA PHE A 394 -26.71 0.00 15.72
C PHE A 394 -27.69 -1.07 16.21
N VAL A 395 -28.83 -0.62 16.71
CA VAL A 395 -29.93 -1.49 17.16
C VAL A 395 -31.15 -1.21 16.28
N PHE A 396 -31.63 -2.25 15.60
CA PHE A 396 -32.80 -2.16 14.73
C PHE A 396 -33.95 -2.96 15.31
N PHE A 397 -35.08 -2.30 15.55
CA PHE A 397 -36.29 -2.95 16.01
C PHE A 397 -37.28 -3.09 14.85
N VAL A 398 -37.71 -4.32 14.56
CA VAL A 398 -38.65 -4.58 13.47
C VAL A 398 -40.05 -4.76 14.04
N ASP A 399 -40.94 -3.81 13.74
CA ASP A 399 -42.31 -3.83 14.20
C ASP A 399 -43.23 -4.64 13.28
N ALA A 400 -44.09 -5.46 13.90
CA ALA A 400 -45.12 -6.21 13.20
C ALA A 400 -46.39 -6.39 14.06
N THR A 401 -47.53 -6.46 13.37
CA THR A 401 -48.83 -6.71 14.00
C THR A 401 -49.04 -8.21 14.24
N ASP A 402 -49.75 -8.53 15.31
CA ASP A 402 -50.02 -9.93 15.70
C ASP A 402 -50.88 -10.66 14.65
N VAL A 403 -51.73 -9.93 13.93
CA VAL A 403 -52.54 -10.48 12.82
C VAL A 403 -51.64 -10.94 11.68
N PHE A 404 -50.67 -10.11 11.30
CA PHE A 404 -49.71 -10.43 10.26
C PHE A 404 -48.85 -11.63 10.64
N LEU A 405 -48.34 -11.64 11.88
CA LEU A 405 -47.51 -12.72 12.40
C LEU A 405 -48.22 -14.09 12.41
N LYS A 406 -49.48 -14.12 12.87
CA LYS A 406 -50.30 -15.33 12.86
C LYS A 406 -50.55 -15.83 11.45
N THR A 407 -50.90 -14.92 10.53
CA THR A 407 -51.15 -15.25 9.12
C THR A 407 -49.91 -15.81 8.43
N ARG A 408 -48.73 -15.25 8.73
CA ARG A 408 -47.47 -15.71 8.17
C ARG A 408 -47.10 -17.10 8.65
N VAL A 409 -47.21 -17.39 9.94
CA VAL A 409 -46.90 -18.73 10.49
C VAL A 409 -47.82 -19.80 9.93
N LEU A 410 -49.11 -19.46 9.71
CA LEU A 410 -50.08 -20.36 9.08
C LEU A 410 -49.76 -20.68 7.61
N ASN A 411 -49.06 -19.78 6.91
CA ASN A 411 -48.69 -19.93 5.50
C ASN A 411 -47.29 -20.53 5.30
N LEU A 412 -46.57 -20.91 6.37
CA LEU A 412 -45.28 -21.58 6.25
C LEU A 412 -45.45 -23.05 5.83
N PRO A 413 -44.55 -23.58 4.97
CA PRO A 413 -44.61 -24.98 4.56
C PRO A 413 -44.36 -25.93 5.75
N GLU A 414 -45.05 -27.07 5.78
CA GLU A 414 -45.00 -28.06 6.87
C GLU A 414 -43.57 -28.54 7.16
N THR A 415 -42.69 -28.59 6.15
CA THR A 415 -41.27 -28.95 6.26
C THR A 415 -40.44 -27.98 7.12
N ALA A 416 -40.85 -26.71 7.24
CA ALA A 416 -40.20 -25.73 8.10
C ALA A 416 -40.78 -25.73 9.54
N VAL A 417 -41.94 -26.37 9.73
CA VAL A 417 -42.70 -26.42 10.98
C VAL A 417 -42.39 -27.71 11.75
N GLU A 418 -42.12 -28.82 11.07
CA GLU A 418 -41.70 -30.07 11.71
C GLU A 418 -40.34 -29.92 12.41
N GLY A 419 -40.30 -30.26 13.71
CA GLY A 419 -39.10 -30.15 14.54
C GLY A 419 -38.75 -28.74 15.02
N THR A 420 -39.50 -27.71 14.63
CA THR A 420 -39.27 -26.33 15.09
C THR A 420 -40.35 -25.86 16.05
N SER A 421 -40.03 -24.80 16.79
CA SER A 421 -40.93 -24.14 17.74
C SER A 421 -42.02 -23.28 17.11
N TYR A 422 -42.29 -23.49 15.80
CA TYR A 422 -43.32 -22.78 15.04
C TYR A 422 -44.66 -23.52 15.03
N THR A 423 -44.82 -24.54 15.88
CA THR A 423 -46.14 -25.10 16.17
C THR A 423 -47.07 -23.97 16.66
N PRO A 424 -48.33 -23.91 16.20
CA PRO A 424 -49.23 -22.78 16.47
C PRO A 424 -49.34 -22.44 17.96
N GLU A 425 -49.40 -23.45 18.83
CA GLU A 425 -49.51 -23.30 20.28
C GLU A 425 -48.24 -22.72 20.92
N GLN A 426 -47.06 -23.21 20.53
CA GLN A 426 -45.79 -22.72 21.06
C GLN A 426 -45.48 -21.31 20.56
N PHE A 427 -45.85 -21.00 19.31
CA PHE A 427 -45.70 -19.68 18.73
C PHE A 427 -46.56 -18.64 19.47
N LEU A 428 -47.84 -18.95 19.71
CA LEU A 428 -48.76 -18.05 20.42
C LEU A 428 -48.28 -17.78 21.85
N ARG A 429 -47.79 -18.81 22.56
CA ARG A 429 -47.20 -18.63 23.90
C ARG A 429 -45.98 -17.71 23.88
N ARG A 430 -45.10 -17.86 22.90
CA ARG A 430 -43.91 -17.00 22.77
C ARG A 430 -44.25 -15.56 22.41
N LEU A 431 -45.25 -15.36 21.56
CA LEU A 431 -45.73 -14.03 21.21
C LEU A 431 -46.35 -13.34 22.43
N ALA A 432 -47.15 -14.06 23.22
CA ALA A 432 -47.72 -13.55 24.47
C ALA A 432 -46.62 -13.17 25.47
N ASN A 433 -45.68 -14.08 25.75
CA ASN A 433 -44.56 -13.80 26.64
C ASN A 433 -43.69 -12.63 26.17
N PHE A 434 -43.51 -12.46 24.85
CA PHE A 434 -42.78 -11.32 24.29
C PHE A 434 -43.55 -10.01 24.52
N ARG A 435 -44.87 -9.99 24.34
CA ARG A 435 -45.67 -8.78 24.55
C ARG A 435 -45.73 -8.40 26.03
N GLU A 436 -45.91 -9.36 26.92
CA GLU A 436 -45.93 -9.13 28.38
C GLU A 436 -44.62 -8.49 28.86
N ARG A 437 -43.47 -9.01 28.40
CA ARG A 437 -42.13 -8.49 28.75
C ARG A 437 -41.79 -7.13 28.18
N ASN A 438 -42.44 -6.70 27.09
CA ASN A 438 -42.20 -5.39 26.47
C ASN A 438 -43.22 -4.33 26.94
N VAL A 439 -44.03 -4.62 27.96
CA VAL A 439 -44.99 -3.69 28.56
C VAL A 439 -44.45 -3.06 29.85
N GLU A 440 -43.47 -3.69 30.51
CA GLU A 440 -42.86 -3.22 31.76
C GLU A 440 -41.79 -2.13 31.53
N ASP A 441 -41.49 -1.32 32.55
CA ASP A 441 -40.53 -0.20 32.46
C ASP A 441 -39.06 -0.63 32.29
N GLU A 442 -38.73 -1.92 32.46
CA GLU A 442 -37.39 -2.49 32.25
C GLU A 442 -37.27 -3.21 30.88
N THR A 443 -37.63 -2.52 29.80
CA THR A 443 -37.49 -3.12 28.46
C THR A 443 -36.03 -3.16 27.99
N LEU A 444 -35.74 -4.10 27.11
CA LEU A 444 -34.44 -4.19 26.45
C LEU A 444 -34.13 -2.97 25.55
N LEU A 445 -35.16 -2.25 25.10
CA LEU A 445 -34.97 -0.98 24.39
C LEU A 445 -34.45 0.11 25.34
N ASN A 446 -34.99 0.16 26.57
CA ASN A 446 -34.55 1.11 27.60
C ASN A 446 -33.07 0.90 27.98
N TYR A 447 -32.60 -0.35 28.04
CA TYR A 447 -31.16 -0.64 28.24
C TYR A 447 -30.26 0.02 27.20
N PHE A 448 -30.66 -0.02 25.93
CA PHE A 448 -29.87 0.60 24.86
C PHE A 448 -29.98 2.13 24.88
N GLU A 449 -31.16 2.66 25.24
CA GLU A 449 -31.35 4.10 25.45
C GLU A 449 -30.49 4.64 26.61
N ASP A 450 -30.37 3.88 27.70
CA ASP A 450 -29.46 4.19 28.82
C ASP A 450 -27.99 4.23 28.40
N LEU A 451 -27.63 3.47 27.35
CA LEU A 451 -26.31 3.48 26.73
C LEU A 451 -26.16 4.52 25.60
N GLU A 452 -27.12 5.43 25.45
CA GLU A 452 -27.21 6.44 24.37
C GLU A 452 -27.35 5.85 22.95
N ILE A 453 -27.62 4.56 22.83
CA ILE A 453 -27.84 3.85 21.56
C ILE A 453 -29.34 3.84 21.27
N HIS A 454 -29.77 4.69 20.33
CA HIS A 454 -31.18 4.86 20.04
C HIS A 454 -31.68 3.76 19.08
N PRO A 455 -32.61 2.88 19.51
CA PRO A 455 -33.12 1.82 18.66
C PRO A 455 -33.92 2.39 17.48
N GLU A 456 -33.59 1.98 16.26
CA GLU A 456 -34.29 2.45 15.06
C GLU A 456 -35.39 1.48 14.65
N HIS A 457 -36.61 2.00 14.62
CA HIS A 457 -37.78 1.24 14.20
C HIS A 457 -37.82 1.07 12.68
N LEU A 458 -37.50 -0.13 12.21
CA LEU A 458 -37.82 -0.58 10.86
C LEU A 458 -39.34 -0.78 10.81
N GLY A 459 -40.04 0.27 10.37
CA GLY A 459 -41.50 0.37 10.42
C GLY A 459 -42.26 -0.83 9.85
N ASN A 460 -43.56 -0.89 10.20
CA ASN A 460 -44.47 -2.02 9.98
C ASN A 460 -44.26 -2.74 8.64
N VAL A 461 -43.70 -3.94 8.74
CA VAL A 461 -43.60 -4.93 7.68
C VAL A 461 -45.03 -5.39 7.31
N LYS A 462 -45.67 -4.69 6.36
CA LYS A 462 -47.09 -4.92 6.02
C LYS A 462 -47.29 -5.91 4.86
N GLY A 463 -46.24 -6.41 4.21
CA GLY A 463 -46.40 -7.10 2.93
C GLY A 463 -45.48 -8.28 2.65
N ILE A 464 -44.97 -9.02 3.64
CA ILE A 464 -44.17 -10.23 3.33
C ILE A 464 -45.08 -11.42 3.02
N THR A 465 -45.63 -11.41 1.82
CA THR A 465 -45.83 -12.64 1.05
C THR A 465 -44.49 -13.02 0.43
N SER A 466 -44.18 -14.32 0.40
CA SER A 466 -42.93 -14.87 -0.11
C SER A 466 -42.57 -14.30 -1.49
N ASN A 467 -41.43 -13.60 -1.57
CA ASN A 467 -40.68 -13.15 -2.76
C ASN A 467 -40.72 -11.67 -3.18
N ASP A 468 -41.38 -10.75 -2.47
CA ASP A 468 -41.24 -9.32 -2.82
C ASP A 468 -39.94 -8.72 -2.25
N ASP A 469 -38.88 -8.78 -3.06
CA ASP A 469 -37.58 -8.18 -2.77
C ASP A 469 -37.63 -6.65 -2.56
N SER A 470 -38.70 -5.99 -3.02
CA SER A 470 -38.83 -4.53 -2.97
C SER A 470 -38.97 -3.97 -1.55
N GLU A 471 -39.73 -4.59 -0.64
CA GLU A 471 -39.85 -4.09 0.75
C GLU A 471 -38.56 -4.31 1.54
N TYR A 472 -37.88 -5.43 1.31
CA TYR A 472 -36.59 -5.72 1.93
C TYR A 472 -35.50 -4.77 1.42
N LEU A 473 -35.54 -4.38 0.14
CA LEU A 473 -34.65 -3.36 -0.41
C LEU A 473 -34.85 -2.00 0.27
N LEU A 474 -36.09 -1.60 0.55
CA LEU A 474 -36.38 -0.35 1.29
C LEU A 474 -35.86 -0.41 2.73
N ILE A 475 -35.98 -1.57 3.38
CA ILE A 475 -35.41 -1.81 4.71
C ILE A 475 -33.87 -1.70 4.66
N ILE A 476 -33.24 -2.35 3.69
CA ILE A 476 -31.78 -2.30 3.51
C ILE A 476 -31.35 -0.88 3.19
N GLU A 477 -32.08 -0.13 2.36
CA GLU A 477 -31.76 1.26 2.05
C GLU A 477 -31.81 2.15 3.31
N LYS A 478 -32.80 1.94 4.20
CA LYS A 478 -32.86 2.63 5.49
C LYS A 478 -31.67 2.28 6.38
N VAL A 479 -31.34 1.00 6.48
CA VAL A 479 -30.15 0.53 7.21
C VAL A 479 -28.88 1.15 6.60
N CYS A 480 -28.74 1.17 5.27
CA CYS A 480 -27.60 1.76 4.59
C CYS A 480 -27.48 3.27 4.76
N LYS A 481 -28.60 4.00 4.82
CA LYS A 481 -28.59 5.44 5.12
C LYS A 481 -28.06 5.76 6.51
N LYS A 482 -28.21 4.84 7.45
CA LYS A 482 -27.86 5.01 8.87
C LYS A 482 -26.49 4.45 9.22
N VAL A 483 -26.21 3.24 8.76
CA VAL A 483 -24.92 2.54 8.96
C VAL A 483 -23.84 3.12 8.02
N GLY A 484 -24.23 3.60 6.83
CA GLY A 484 -23.34 4.13 5.82
C GLY A 484 -22.77 3.04 4.89
N LYS A 485 -21.67 3.38 4.21
CA LYS A 485 -20.97 2.48 3.28
C LYS A 485 -20.34 1.29 4.03
N PRO A 486 -20.21 0.11 3.41
CA PRO A 486 -19.47 -1.00 4.00
C PRO A 486 -18.05 -0.60 4.35
N LYS A 487 -17.63 -0.92 5.58
CA LYS A 487 -16.31 -0.62 6.15
C LYS A 487 -15.42 -1.87 6.23
N ASN A 488 -15.72 -2.88 5.43
CA ASN A 488 -14.96 -4.13 5.35
C ASN A 488 -14.43 -4.31 3.91
N TYR A 489 -13.51 -5.25 3.69
CA TYR A 489 -13.00 -5.62 2.37
C TYR A 489 -14.14 -6.09 1.45
N GLY A 490 -14.71 -5.17 0.69
CA GLY A 490 -15.78 -5.41 -0.27
C GLY A 490 -15.24 -5.49 -1.70
N ILE A 491 -15.98 -6.17 -2.57
CA ILE A 491 -15.74 -6.17 -4.02
C ILE A 491 -15.63 -4.73 -4.54
N VAL A 492 -16.36 -3.79 -3.92
CA VAL A 492 -16.38 -2.38 -4.30
C VAL A 492 -15.07 -1.66 -3.95
N LEU A 493 -14.41 -1.96 -2.82
CA LEU A 493 -13.12 -1.34 -2.48
C LEU A 493 -11.98 -1.93 -3.31
N GLU A 494 -12.05 -3.23 -3.58
CA GLU A 494 -11.07 -3.94 -4.41
C GLU A 494 -11.20 -3.55 -5.89
N GLU A 495 -12.41 -3.48 -6.45
CA GLU A 495 -12.63 -2.96 -7.81
C GLU A 495 -12.28 -1.47 -7.95
N VAL A 496 -12.38 -0.69 -6.86
CA VAL A 496 -12.00 0.73 -6.85
C VAL A 496 -10.49 0.87 -6.73
N GLU A 497 -9.80 0.18 -5.81
CA GLU A 497 -8.34 0.22 -5.69
C GLU A 497 -7.66 -0.42 -6.91
N GLU A 498 -8.12 -1.58 -7.37
CA GLU A 498 -7.67 -2.16 -8.63
C GLU A 498 -8.07 -1.29 -9.81
N GLY A 499 -9.24 -0.65 -9.77
CA GLY A 499 -9.70 0.28 -10.80
C GLY A 499 -8.79 1.49 -10.90
N GLU A 500 -8.41 2.07 -9.76
CA GLU A 500 -7.48 3.19 -9.64
C GLU A 500 -6.07 2.76 -10.05
N ARG A 501 -5.60 1.58 -9.65
CA ARG A 501 -4.32 1.00 -10.11
C ARG A 501 -4.31 0.75 -11.61
N ARG A 502 -5.36 0.13 -12.15
CA ARG A 502 -5.53 -0.12 -13.59
C ARG A 502 -5.60 1.20 -14.36
N GLN A 503 -6.33 2.19 -13.85
CA GLN A 503 -6.39 3.52 -14.46
C GLN A 503 -5.05 4.24 -14.40
N ALA A 504 -4.33 4.17 -13.29
CA ALA A 504 -2.99 4.75 -13.15
C ALA A 504 -2.01 4.06 -14.12
N GLU A 505 -2.00 2.73 -14.16
CA GLU A 505 -1.16 1.94 -15.09
C GLU A 505 -1.52 2.23 -16.55
N GLN A 506 -2.82 2.37 -16.87
CA GLN A 506 -3.28 2.70 -18.22
C GLN A 506 -2.89 4.13 -18.61
N GLN A 507 -3.08 5.11 -17.73
CA GLN A 507 -2.60 6.48 -17.94
C GLN A 507 -1.09 6.52 -18.12
N LEU A 508 -0.36 5.66 -17.40
CA LEU A 508 1.08 5.59 -17.46
C LEU A 508 1.56 4.97 -18.79
N LYS A 509 0.93 3.87 -19.24
CA LYS A 509 1.15 3.29 -20.58
C LYS A 509 0.83 4.28 -21.70
N GLU A 510 -0.25 5.04 -21.58
CA GLU A 510 -0.60 6.08 -22.56
C GLU A 510 0.45 7.20 -22.60
N ARG A 511 0.93 7.66 -21.45
CA ARG A 511 2.01 8.66 -21.39
C ARG A 511 3.33 8.13 -21.97
N ALA A 512 3.69 6.88 -21.69
CA ALA A 512 4.88 6.25 -22.25
C ALA A 512 4.78 6.11 -23.78
N ALA A 513 3.62 5.70 -24.30
CA ALA A 513 3.37 5.61 -25.73
C ALA A 513 3.46 7.00 -26.41
N GLN A 514 2.91 8.04 -25.79
CA GLN A 514 3.01 9.42 -26.29
C GLN A 514 4.46 9.91 -26.34
N ARG A 515 5.28 9.61 -25.31
CA ARG A 515 6.71 9.94 -25.30
C ARG A 515 7.46 9.22 -26.41
N ALA A 516 7.25 7.91 -26.55
CA ALA A 516 7.90 7.12 -27.60
C ALA A 516 7.50 7.58 -29.02
N GLU A 517 6.27 8.06 -29.20
CA GLU A 517 5.84 8.66 -30.47
C GLU A 517 6.48 10.04 -30.70
N ALA A 518 6.59 10.86 -29.66
CA ALA A 518 7.28 12.15 -29.74
C ALA A 518 8.76 12.00 -30.10
N GLU A 519 9.48 11.06 -29.46
CA GLU A 519 10.88 10.76 -29.78
C GLU A 519 11.06 10.34 -31.24
N ARG A 520 10.19 9.46 -31.77
CA ARG A 520 10.23 9.07 -33.19
C ARG A 520 10.01 10.27 -34.12
N ARG A 521 9.09 11.16 -33.79
CA ARG A 521 8.85 12.38 -34.57
C ARG A 521 10.06 13.31 -34.53
N GLU A 522 10.67 13.49 -33.37
CA GLU A 522 11.87 14.31 -33.21
C GLU A 522 13.06 13.74 -34.01
N GLU A 523 13.24 12.42 -34.01
CA GLU A 523 14.25 11.73 -34.82
C GLU A 523 14.00 11.92 -36.32
N GLU A 524 12.74 11.78 -36.77
CA GLU A 524 12.35 12.01 -38.16
C GLU A 524 12.59 13.47 -38.58
N GLU A 525 12.22 14.43 -37.73
CA GLU A 525 12.47 15.85 -37.98
C GLU A 525 13.97 16.17 -37.99
N ALA A 526 14.77 15.58 -37.10
CA ALA A 526 16.22 15.74 -37.08
C ALA A 526 16.85 15.25 -38.39
N GLN A 527 16.43 14.07 -38.86
CA GLN A 527 16.88 13.54 -40.16
C GLN A 527 16.46 14.44 -41.33
N GLN A 528 15.28 15.05 -41.27
CA GLN A 528 14.85 16.03 -42.29
C GLN A 528 15.68 17.32 -42.23
N ARG A 529 15.96 17.84 -41.03
CA ARG A 529 16.83 19.02 -40.84
C ARG A 529 18.23 18.77 -41.39
N ASP A 530 18.81 17.60 -41.12
CA ASP A 530 20.14 17.23 -41.62
C ASP A 530 20.18 17.12 -43.15
N LYS A 531 19.13 16.56 -43.77
CA LYS A 531 19.02 16.52 -45.24
C LYS A 531 18.92 17.93 -45.85
N CYS A 532 18.02 18.76 -45.32
CA CYS A 532 17.86 20.14 -45.78
C CYS A 532 19.15 20.94 -45.61
N TRP A 533 19.84 20.76 -44.48
CA TRP A 533 21.13 21.39 -44.21
C TRP A 533 22.21 20.94 -45.20
N GLY A 534 22.25 19.63 -45.51
CA GLY A 534 23.15 19.08 -46.52
C GLY A 534 22.94 19.68 -47.91
N GLU A 535 21.69 19.76 -48.37
CA GLU A 535 21.33 20.38 -49.65
C GLU A 535 21.66 21.87 -49.69
N TRP A 536 21.34 22.60 -48.62
CA TRP A 536 21.68 24.02 -48.48
C TRP A 536 23.20 24.25 -48.54
N ASN A 537 23.99 23.40 -47.85
CA ASN A 537 25.44 23.54 -47.83
C ASN A 537 26.05 23.26 -49.22
N GLN A 538 25.50 22.32 -49.98
CA GLN A 538 25.89 22.09 -51.38
C GLN A 538 25.59 23.32 -52.26
N GLN A 539 24.40 23.90 -52.13
CA GLN A 539 24.03 25.13 -52.85
C GLN A 539 24.95 26.29 -52.48
N LEU A 540 25.30 26.44 -51.20
CA LEU A 540 26.21 27.48 -50.72
C LEU A 540 27.62 27.35 -51.30
N VAL A 541 28.12 26.11 -51.45
CA VAL A 541 29.41 25.85 -52.09
C VAL A 541 29.35 26.18 -53.59
N GLU A 542 28.26 25.84 -54.26
CA GLU A 542 28.05 26.15 -55.68
C GLU A 542 27.98 27.67 -55.92
N VAL A 543 27.26 28.41 -55.08
CA VAL A 543 27.20 29.89 -55.16
C VAL A 543 28.58 30.49 -54.95
N ARG A 544 29.34 30.05 -53.94
CA ARG A 544 30.71 30.53 -53.71
C ARG A 544 31.63 30.26 -54.90
N ARG A 545 31.46 29.12 -55.58
CA ARG A 545 32.20 28.82 -56.82
C ARG A 545 31.84 29.81 -57.92
N GLN A 546 30.54 30.03 -58.15
CA GLN A 546 30.07 30.98 -59.16
C GLN A 546 30.55 32.41 -58.89
N GLU A 547 30.55 32.85 -57.63
CA GLU A 547 31.12 34.14 -57.22
C GLU A 547 32.62 34.22 -57.50
N HIS A 548 33.37 33.16 -57.20
CA HIS A 548 34.81 33.09 -57.48
C HIS A 548 35.09 33.19 -58.98
N ASP A 549 34.39 32.40 -59.80
CA ASP A 549 34.55 32.42 -61.26
C ASP A 549 34.18 33.80 -61.85
N LEU A 550 33.13 34.44 -61.33
CA LEU A 550 32.74 35.79 -61.73
C LEU A 550 33.83 36.81 -61.37
N LEU A 551 34.36 36.76 -60.15
CA LEU A 551 35.45 37.63 -59.71
C LEU A 551 36.72 37.40 -60.54
N GLU A 552 37.05 36.15 -60.87
CA GLU A 552 38.19 35.81 -61.70
C GLU A 552 38.03 36.40 -63.11
N SER A 553 36.85 36.27 -63.73
CA SER A 553 36.55 36.87 -65.04
C SER A 553 36.62 38.41 -65.03
N GLN A 554 36.15 39.06 -63.97
CA GLN A 554 36.25 40.52 -63.81
C GLN A 554 37.70 40.95 -63.62
N SER A 555 38.49 40.16 -62.89
CA SER A 555 39.92 40.40 -62.67
C SER A 555 40.78 40.11 -63.91
N GLU A 556 40.26 39.36 -64.89
CA GLU A 556 40.99 38.93 -66.07
C GLU A 556 41.43 40.11 -66.95
N LEU A 557 40.56 41.11 -67.14
CA LEU A 557 40.90 42.36 -67.86
C LEU A 557 42.02 43.13 -67.15
N LEU A 558 41.94 43.24 -65.82
CA LEU A 558 42.94 43.93 -65.01
C LEU A 558 44.28 43.16 -65.01
N ARG A 559 44.24 41.83 -64.88
CA ARG A 559 45.43 40.97 -64.93
C ARG A 559 46.09 41.02 -66.30
N ASN A 560 45.32 41.02 -67.38
CA ASN A 560 45.83 41.13 -68.75
C ASN A 560 46.49 42.50 -68.99
N TYR A 561 45.88 43.59 -68.49
CA TYR A 561 46.49 44.92 -68.53
C TYR A 561 47.81 44.96 -67.75
N LEU A 562 47.81 44.49 -66.49
CA LEU A 562 49.02 44.43 -65.66
C LEU A 562 50.12 43.59 -66.33
N MET A 563 49.78 42.42 -66.87
CA MET A 563 50.75 41.52 -67.52
C MET A 563 51.30 42.08 -68.83
N LYS A 564 50.51 42.85 -69.58
CA LYS A 564 50.90 43.37 -70.89
C LYS A 564 51.65 44.70 -70.79
N ASP A 565 51.17 45.61 -69.96
CA ASP A 565 51.61 47.01 -70.00
C ASP A 565 52.52 47.37 -68.80
N VAL A 566 52.34 46.73 -67.64
CA VAL A 566 53.11 47.06 -66.42
C VAL A 566 54.25 46.08 -66.17
N MET A 567 53.99 44.77 -66.30
CA MET A 567 54.95 43.71 -65.97
C MET A 567 56.22 43.72 -66.82
N PRO A 568 56.21 43.97 -68.14
CA PRO A 568 57.45 44.02 -68.92
C PRO A 568 58.38 45.15 -68.47
N THR A 569 57.83 46.34 -68.22
CA THR A 569 58.56 47.52 -67.75
C THR A 569 59.09 47.32 -66.33
N LEU A 570 58.28 46.76 -65.44
CA LEU A 570 58.69 46.41 -64.07
C LEU A 570 59.79 45.34 -64.06
N THR A 571 59.67 44.32 -64.90
CA THR A 571 60.66 43.24 -65.00
C THR A 571 61.98 43.78 -65.56
N GLN A 572 61.95 44.64 -66.57
CA GLN A 572 63.14 45.31 -67.09
C GLN A 572 63.78 46.23 -66.05
N GLY A 573 62.98 47.02 -65.32
CA GLY A 573 63.45 47.86 -64.22
C GLY A 573 64.09 47.06 -63.10
N LEU A 574 63.51 45.92 -62.72
CA LEU A 574 64.08 45.00 -61.73
C LEU A 574 65.41 44.41 -62.22
N ILE A 575 65.49 44.01 -63.50
CA ILE A 575 66.72 43.49 -64.11
C ILE A 575 67.82 44.58 -64.13
N GLU A 576 67.49 45.81 -64.51
CA GLU A 576 68.44 46.93 -64.51
C GLU A 576 68.88 47.33 -63.10
N CYS A 577 67.96 47.35 -62.14
CA CYS A 577 68.25 47.58 -60.73
C CYS A 577 69.22 46.51 -60.20
N CYS A 578 68.99 45.23 -60.52
CA CYS A 578 69.91 44.15 -60.17
C CYS A 578 71.29 44.28 -60.84
N ARG A 579 71.38 44.88 -62.03
CA ARG A 579 72.64 45.08 -62.77
C ARG A 579 73.47 46.25 -62.24
N ILE A 580 72.82 47.37 -61.93
CA ILE A 580 73.48 48.62 -61.51
C ILE A 580 73.78 48.62 -60.02
N ARG A 581 72.98 47.90 -59.20
CA ARG A 581 73.06 47.88 -57.74
C ARG A 581 73.21 49.30 -57.15
N PRO A 582 72.21 50.16 -57.36
CA PRO A 582 72.17 51.49 -56.75
C PRO A 582 72.10 51.39 -55.22
N ASP A 583 72.54 52.44 -54.52
CA ASP A 583 72.50 52.49 -53.05
C ASP A 583 71.07 52.47 -52.49
N ASP A 584 70.07 52.96 -53.25
CA ASP A 584 68.64 52.77 -52.97
C ASP A 584 67.91 52.12 -54.16
N PRO A 585 67.55 50.82 -54.07
CA PRO A 585 66.89 50.10 -55.15
C PRO A 585 65.41 50.47 -55.32
N ILE A 586 64.75 50.99 -54.29
CA ILE A 586 63.31 51.34 -54.35
C ILE A 586 63.15 52.67 -55.08
N ASP A 587 63.93 53.68 -54.72
CA ASP A 587 63.92 54.99 -55.40
C ASP A 587 64.37 54.86 -56.86
N PHE A 588 65.38 54.02 -57.14
CA PHE A 588 65.82 53.76 -58.50
C PHE A 588 64.74 53.08 -59.34
N LEU A 589 64.04 52.08 -58.80
CA LEU A 589 62.96 51.41 -59.51
C LEU A 589 61.77 52.37 -59.74
N ALA A 590 61.44 53.21 -58.76
CA ALA A 590 60.40 54.22 -58.88
C ALA A 590 60.74 55.26 -59.96
N GLU A 591 61.96 55.79 -59.98
CA GLU A 591 62.42 56.67 -61.07
C GLU A 591 62.42 55.99 -62.44
N TYR A 592 62.82 54.73 -62.51
CA TYR A 592 62.88 53.96 -63.75
C TYR A 592 61.47 53.73 -64.32
N LEU A 593 60.51 53.40 -63.45
CA LEU A 593 59.11 53.22 -63.82
C LEU A 593 58.47 54.56 -64.23
N LEU A 594 58.75 55.65 -63.53
CA LEU A 594 58.29 56.99 -63.90
C LEU A 594 58.85 57.45 -65.25
N LYS A 595 60.12 57.17 -65.54
CA LYS A 595 60.75 57.54 -66.83
C LYS A 595 60.24 56.71 -68.01
N ASN A 596 59.83 55.46 -67.78
CA ASN A 596 59.44 54.52 -68.82
C ASN A 596 57.93 54.21 -68.82
N ASN A 597 57.12 55.08 -68.23
CA ASN A 597 55.68 54.93 -68.16
C ASN A 597 55.05 55.18 -69.55
N PRO A 598 54.24 54.25 -70.09
CA PRO A 598 53.67 54.40 -71.43
C PRO A 598 52.60 55.51 -71.58
N GLU A 599 52.15 56.15 -70.50
CA GLU A 599 51.21 57.30 -70.54
C GLU A 599 51.78 58.64 -70.00
N GLY A 600 53.09 58.71 -69.69
CA GLY A 600 53.76 59.95 -69.27
C GLY A 600 54.49 59.84 -67.94
#